data_AF-A0A453DLJ3-F1
#
_entry.id   AF-A0A453DLJ3-F1
#
_cell.length_a   1.000
_cell.length_b   1.000
_cell.length_c   1.000
_cell.angle_alpha   90.00
_cell.angle_beta   90.00
_cell.angle_gamma   90.00
#
_symmetry.space_group_name_H-M   'P 1'
#
loop_
_entity.id
_entity.type
_entity.pdbx_description
1 polymer ?
#
loop_
_entity_poly.entity_id
_entity_poly.type
_entity_poly.pdbx_seq_one_letter_code
_entity_poly.pdbx_strand_id
1 'polypeptide(L)'
;MVDKKLSMADIAEKINHEFDDDLSCIFNDDNADKLILRVRIANDEAPPKGGEGIPDINKVFIKKGKVNKFDEKEGFKGEEEWMLDTEGVNLLAVMCHEDVDPSRTTSNHLIEVIEVLGIEAVRRSLLDELRVVISFDGSYVNYRHLAILC
;
A
#
# COMPACT_ATOMS: atom_id res chain seq x y z
N MET A 1 38.72 7.53 21.74
CA MET A 1 37.65 8.07 22.60
C MET A 1 38.14 9.19 23.52
N VAL A 2 39.32 9.04 24.14
CA VAL A 2 39.87 10.06 25.06
C VAL A 2 40.12 11.42 24.41
N ASP A 3 40.67 11.47 23.19
CA ASP A 3 40.96 12.76 22.50
C ASP A 3 39.71 13.52 22.04
N LYS A 4 38.58 12.83 21.88
CA LYS A 4 37.32 13.42 21.38
C LYS A 4 36.24 13.56 22.45
N LYS A 5 36.53 13.20 23.71
CA LYS A 5 35.57 13.21 24.84
C LYS A 5 34.22 12.55 24.50
N LEU A 6 34.26 11.39 23.86
CA LEU A 6 33.07 10.61 23.49
C LEU A 6 33.05 9.31 24.29
N SER A 7 31.93 9.03 24.96
CA SER A 7 31.67 7.75 25.64
C SER A 7 30.91 6.77 24.75
N MET A 8 30.94 5.47 25.07
CA MET A 8 30.12 4.49 24.35
C MET A 8 28.62 4.71 24.53
N ALA A 9 28.20 5.28 25.66
CA ALA A 9 26.81 5.67 25.89
C ALA A 9 26.37 6.79 24.92
N ASP A 10 27.20 7.83 24.73
CA ASP A 10 26.89 8.94 23.82
C ASP A 10 26.71 8.45 22.37
N ILE A 11 27.53 7.48 21.96
CA ILE A 11 27.45 6.88 20.62
C ILE A 11 26.18 6.05 20.48
N ALA A 12 25.83 5.23 21.47
CA ALA A 12 24.63 4.42 21.45
C ALA A 12 23.36 5.29 21.46
N GLU A 13 23.31 6.35 22.26
CA GLU A 13 22.19 7.30 22.29
C GLU A 13 22.03 8.03 20.95
N LYS A 14 23.14 8.46 20.32
CA LYS A 14 23.08 9.13 19.01
C LYS A 14 22.50 8.20 17.93
N ILE A 15 22.91 6.93 17.93
CA ILE A 15 22.43 5.93 16.99
C ILE A 15 20.96 5.60 17.25
N ASN A 16 20.56 5.40 18.50
CA ASN A 16 19.16 5.16 18.84
C ASN A 16 18.27 6.38 18.53
N HIS A 17 18.79 7.60 18.67
CA HIS A 17 18.04 8.81 18.29
C HIS A 17 17.90 8.95 16.77
N GLU A 18 18.87 8.48 15.99
CA GLU A 18 18.86 8.60 14.52
C GLU A 18 18.05 7.47 13.85
N PHE A 19 17.99 6.29 14.46
CA PHE A 19 17.33 5.10 13.92
C PHE A 19 16.14 4.58 14.75
N ASP A 20 15.78 5.28 15.83
CA ASP A 20 14.60 5.00 16.67
C ASP A 20 14.48 3.50 17.05
N ASP A 21 13.31 2.90 16.86
CA ASP A 21 13.03 1.49 17.16
C ASP A 21 13.63 0.48 16.14
N ASP A 22 14.24 0.93 15.05
CA ASP A 22 14.73 0.04 13.98
C ASP A 22 16.04 -0.69 14.34
N LEU A 23 16.76 -0.23 15.37
CA LEU A 23 18.05 -0.78 15.76
C LEU A 23 18.13 -1.07 17.26
N SER A 24 18.43 -2.33 17.61
CA SER A 24 18.77 -2.74 18.97
C SER A 24 20.29 -2.69 19.16
N CYS A 25 20.79 -1.71 19.89
CA CYS A 25 22.20 -1.56 20.23
C CYS A 25 22.55 -2.21 21.58
N ILE A 26 23.58 -3.06 21.61
CA ILE A 26 24.20 -3.60 22.83
C ILE A 26 25.67 -3.20 22.82
N PHE A 27 26.12 -2.46 23.82
CA PHE A 27 27.51 -2.00 23.94
C PHE A 27 28.13 -2.45 25.26
N ASN A 28 29.46 -2.51 25.28
CA ASN A 28 30.20 -2.62 26.53
C ASN A 28 30.67 -1.26 27.03
N ASP A 29 30.98 -1.20 28.32
CA ASP A 29 31.41 0.01 29.01
C ASP A 29 32.83 0.44 28.57
N ASP A 30 33.14 1.73 28.76
CA ASP A 30 34.38 2.38 28.32
C ASP A 30 35.64 1.85 29.04
N ASN A 31 35.46 1.08 30.10
CA ASN A 31 36.54 0.45 30.87
C ASN A 31 37.02 -0.90 30.28
N ALA A 32 36.43 -1.39 29.18
CA ALA A 32 36.83 -2.65 28.57
C ALA A 32 38.10 -2.52 27.70
N ASP A 33 38.97 -3.53 27.71
CA ASP A 33 40.21 -3.58 26.90
C ASP A 33 39.95 -3.42 25.38
N LYS A 34 38.75 -3.82 24.94
CA LYS A 34 38.24 -3.64 23.59
C LYS A 34 36.83 -3.11 23.66
N LEU A 35 36.60 -1.98 23.01
CA LEU A 35 35.28 -1.38 22.90
C LEU A 35 34.50 -2.07 21.77
N ILE A 36 33.33 -2.61 22.10
CA ILE A 36 32.49 -3.41 21.23
C ILE A 36 31.06 -2.87 21.28
N LEU A 37 30.55 -2.49 20.12
CA LEU A 37 29.15 -2.15 19.89
C LEU A 37 28.54 -3.20 18.95
N ARG A 38 27.53 -3.91 19.41
CA ARG A 38 26.76 -4.89 18.63
C ARG A 38 25.41 -4.27 18.29
N VAL A 39 25.21 -4.00 17.00
CA VAL A 39 23.94 -3.49 16.47
C VAL A 39 23.15 -4.67 15.90
N ARG A 40 21.87 -4.76 16.25
CA ARG A 40 20.90 -5.66 15.63
C ARG A 40 19.86 -4.81 14.91
N ILE A 41 19.52 -5.18 13.69
CA ILE A 41 18.39 -4.59 12.99
C ILE A 41 17.12 -5.20 13.60
N ALA A 42 16.29 -4.38 14.20
CA ALA A 42 14.96 -4.71 14.65
C ALA A 42 13.99 -4.32 13.52
N ASN A 43 13.91 -5.16 12.49
CA ASN A 43 12.78 -5.15 11.56
C ASN A 43 12.62 -6.55 10.96
N ASP A 44 11.64 -7.28 11.48
CA ASP A 44 10.66 -7.95 10.63
C ASP A 44 9.56 -6.90 10.37
N GLU A 45 9.42 -6.48 9.11
CA GLU A 45 8.23 -5.81 8.55
C GLU A 45 7.77 -4.43 9.11
N ALA A 46 8.58 -3.37 8.96
CA ALA A 46 8.05 -2.01 8.92
C ALA A 46 8.58 -1.23 7.70
N PRO A 47 7.71 -0.64 6.85
CA PRO A 47 8.17 0.22 5.76
C PRO A 47 8.78 1.52 6.33
N PRO A 48 9.73 2.15 5.62
CA PRO A 48 10.50 3.27 6.13
C PRO A 48 9.60 4.46 6.51
N LYS A 49 9.67 4.86 7.78
CA LYS A 49 9.09 6.11 8.29
C LYS A 49 9.79 7.30 7.62
N GLY A 50 9.23 7.81 6.52
CA GLY A 50 9.73 9.03 5.86
C GLY A 50 9.50 9.15 4.35
N GLY A 51 8.84 8.18 3.70
CA GLY A 51 8.44 8.32 2.29
C GLY A 51 7.11 9.06 2.14
N GLU A 52 7.00 9.90 1.10
CA GLU A 52 5.74 10.46 0.58
C GLU A 52 4.86 9.33 -0.01
N GLY A 53 4.42 8.41 0.84
CA GLY A 53 3.67 7.23 0.47
C GLY A 53 2.45 7.06 1.35
N ILE A 54 1.42 6.46 0.78
CA ILE A 54 0.23 6.09 1.52
C ILE A 54 0.55 4.84 2.35
N PRO A 55 0.22 4.81 3.65
CA PRO A 55 0.44 3.64 4.49
C PRO A 55 -0.30 2.42 3.91
N ASP A 56 0.28 1.23 4.11
CA ASP A 56 -0.25 -0.05 3.64
C ASP A 56 -0.25 -0.27 2.11
N ILE A 57 0.40 0.62 1.34
CA ILE A 57 0.67 0.43 -0.09
C ILE A 57 2.17 0.21 -0.31
N ASN A 58 2.52 -1.00 -0.73
CA ASN A 58 3.93 -1.43 -0.87
C ASN A 58 4.51 -1.16 -2.25
N LYS A 59 3.75 -1.44 -3.32
CA LYS A 59 4.18 -1.23 -4.71
C LYS A 59 3.05 -0.70 -5.56
N VAL A 60 3.40 0.01 -6.64
CA VAL A 60 2.46 0.53 -7.62
C VAL A 60 2.95 0.19 -9.03
N PHE A 61 2.05 -0.30 -9.87
CA PHE A 61 2.29 -0.66 -11.25
C PHE A 61 1.49 0.26 -12.16
N ILE A 62 2.11 0.71 -13.26
CA ILE A 62 1.44 1.54 -14.25
C ILE A 62 0.92 0.65 -15.37
N LYS A 63 -0.37 0.78 -15.69
CA LYS A 63 -1.07 0.00 -16.71
C LYS A 63 -1.81 0.92 -17.67
N LYS A 64 -1.85 0.54 -18.94
CA LYS A 64 -2.75 1.18 -19.92
C LYS A 64 -4.09 0.44 -19.95
N GLY A 65 -5.17 1.16 -19.65
CA GLY A 65 -6.55 0.70 -19.79
C GLY A 65 -7.19 1.29 -21.04
N LYS A 66 -8.06 0.52 -21.70
CA LYS A 66 -8.95 1.06 -22.74
C LYS A 66 -10.27 1.45 -22.10
N VAL A 67 -10.61 2.74 -22.16
CA VAL A 67 -11.84 3.29 -21.62
C VAL A 67 -12.68 3.82 -22.78
N ASN A 68 -13.96 3.44 -22.82
CA ASN A 68 -14.87 3.98 -23.82
C ASN A 68 -15.39 5.34 -23.34
N LYS A 69 -15.07 6.40 -24.07
CA LYS A 69 -15.61 7.74 -23.86
C LYS A 69 -16.57 8.10 -24.98
N PHE A 70 -17.51 8.98 -24.66
CA PHE A 70 -18.44 9.51 -25.63
C PHE A 70 -17.92 10.85 -26.16
N ASP A 71 -17.76 10.95 -27.48
CA ASP A 71 -17.48 12.19 -28.20
C ASP A 71 -18.76 12.65 -28.91
N GLU A 72 -19.12 13.92 -28.79
CA GLU A 72 -20.32 14.50 -29.40
C GLU A 72 -20.35 14.39 -30.93
N LYS A 73 -19.20 14.27 -31.59
CA LYS A 73 -19.09 14.21 -33.06
C LYS A 73 -18.91 12.80 -33.59
N GLU A 74 -18.10 11.99 -32.91
CA GLU A 74 -17.70 10.65 -33.38
C GLU A 74 -18.41 9.50 -32.65
N GLY A 75 -19.21 9.79 -31.61
CA GLY A 75 -19.90 8.78 -30.81
C GLY A 75 -18.96 8.12 -29.79
N PHE A 76 -19.23 6.86 -29.43
CA PHE A 76 -18.39 6.13 -28.47
C PHE A 76 -17.05 5.73 -29.09
N LYS A 77 -15.95 6.18 -28.48
CA LYS A 77 -14.58 5.88 -28.89
C LYS A 77 -13.79 5.31 -27.71
N GLY A 78 -13.00 4.29 -27.99
CA GLY A 78 -12.06 3.75 -27.03
C GLY A 78 -10.80 4.62 -26.98
N GLU A 79 -10.54 5.22 -25.83
CA GLU A 79 -9.29 5.93 -25.54
C GLU A 79 -8.40 5.09 -24.61
N GLU A 80 -7.09 5.20 -24.77
CA GLU A 80 -6.15 4.60 -23.83
C GLU A 80 -5.87 5.59 -22.69
N GLU A 81 -6.18 5.17 -21.46
CA GLU A 81 -5.87 5.91 -20.23
C GLU A 81 -4.82 5.17 -19.41
N TRP A 82 -3.99 5.92 -18.71
CA TRP A 82 -3.06 5.37 -17.73
C TRP A 82 -3.77 5.14 -16.41
N MET A 83 -3.56 3.97 -15.81
CA MET A 83 -4.13 3.54 -14.55
C MET A 83 -3.01 2.99 -13.65
N LEU A 84 -3.24 3.03 -12.34
CA LEU A 84 -2.32 2.54 -11.34
C LEU A 84 -2.92 1.30 -10.66
N ASP A 85 -2.20 0.19 -10.67
CA ASP A 85 -2.53 -1.03 -9.92
C ASP A 85 -1.62 -1.10 -8.69
N THR A 86 -2.18 -1.25 -7.49
CA THR A 86 -1.42 -1.23 -6.22
C THR A 86 -1.26 -2.63 -5.62
N GLU A 87 -0.12 -2.86 -4.95
CA GLU A 87 0.12 -4.00 -4.06
C GLU A 87 -0.04 -3.50 -2.62
N GLY A 88 -1.16 -3.85 -1.99
CA GLY A 88 -1.59 -3.28 -0.71
C GLY A 88 -2.91 -2.52 -0.85
N VAL A 89 -3.58 -2.27 0.28
CA VAL A 89 -4.93 -1.71 0.31
C VAL A 89 -5.02 -0.58 1.33
N ASN A 90 -5.41 0.61 0.86
CA ASN A 90 -5.77 1.76 1.69
C ASN A 90 -6.63 2.74 0.89
N LEU A 91 -7.82 2.29 0.52
CA LEU A 91 -8.80 2.96 -0.32
C LEU A 91 -9.15 4.35 0.23
N LEU A 92 -9.32 4.50 1.54
CA LEU A 92 -9.67 5.79 2.15
C LEU A 92 -8.58 6.84 1.90
N ALA A 93 -7.31 6.50 2.18
CA ALA A 93 -6.22 7.43 1.99
C ALA A 93 -5.96 7.71 0.50
N VAL A 94 -6.08 6.70 -0.37
CA VAL A 94 -5.94 6.86 -1.83
C VAL A 94 -7.00 7.80 -2.39
N MET A 95 -8.26 7.65 -1.99
CA MET A 95 -9.36 8.50 -2.46
C MET A 95 -9.22 9.96 -1.99
N CYS A 96 -8.51 10.23 -0.91
CA CYS A 96 -8.28 11.59 -0.40
C CYS A 96 -7.13 12.34 -1.11
N HIS A 97 -6.37 11.67 -1.98
CA HIS A 97 -5.26 12.29 -2.70
C HIS A 97 -5.76 13.19 -3.84
N GLU A 98 -5.23 14.40 -3.97
CA GLU A 98 -5.72 15.42 -4.92
C GLU A 98 -5.62 14.98 -6.39
N ASP A 99 -4.56 14.26 -6.74
CA ASP A 99 -4.32 13.75 -8.10
C ASP A 99 -5.07 12.45 -8.44
N VAL A 100 -5.86 11.90 -7.52
CA VAL A 100 -6.59 10.65 -7.70
C VAL A 100 -8.07 10.94 -7.97
N ASP A 101 -8.67 10.19 -8.90
CA ASP A 101 -10.10 10.26 -9.16
C ASP A 101 -10.87 9.30 -8.23
N PRO A 102 -11.54 9.80 -7.17
CA PRO A 102 -12.23 8.96 -6.20
C PRO A 102 -13.46 8.26 -6.79
N SER A 103 -14.03 8.77 -7.88
CA SER A 103 -15.27 8.24 -8.46
C SER A 103 -15.06 6.92 -9.22
N ARG A 104 -13.81 6.66 -9.65
CA ARG A 104 -13.44 5.48 -10.44
C ARG A 104 -12.43 4.57 -9.74
N THR A 105 -12.01 4.93 -8.53
CA THR A 105 -11.10 4.09 -7.73
C THR A 105 -11.85 2.89 -7.16
N THR A 106 -11.27 1.69 -7.29
CA THR A 106 -11.86 0.43 -6.82
C THR A 106 -10.84 -0.35 -5.99
N SER A 107 -11.32 -1.10 -5.00
CA SER A 107 -10.51 -2.03 -4.22
C SER A 107 -11.06 -3.45 -4.39
N ASN A 108 -10.17 -4.43 -4.40
CA ASN A 108 -10.52 -5.86 -4.39
C ASN A 108 -10.73 -6.40 -2.96
N HIS A 109 -10.56 -5.57 -1.93
CA HIS A 109 -10.70 -5.97 -0.54
C HIS A 109 -12.07 -5.57 0.04
N LEU A 110 -13.00 -6.53 0.09
CA LEU A 110 -14.40 -6.28 0.45
C LEU A 110 -14.61 -5.66 1.83
N ILE A 111 -13.76 -5.99 2.81
CA ILE A 111 -13.86 -5.45 4.18
C ILE A 111 -13.52 -3.95 4.19
N GLU A 112 -12.60 -3.52 3.34
CA GLU A 112 -12.29 -2.10 3.23
C GLU A 112 -13.40 -1.36 2.47
N VAL A 113 -13.94 -1.98 1.42
CA VAL A 113 -15.05 -1.42 0.65
C VAL A 113 -16.30 -1.21 1.53
N ILE A 114 -16.60 -2.14 2.45
CA ILE A 114 -17.75 -1.98 3.36
C ILE A 114 -17.53 -0.83 4.35
N GLU A 115 -16.30 -0.65 4.84
CA GLU A 115 -15.97 0.39 5.81
C GLU A 115 -15.96 1.79 5.18
N VAL A 116 -15.49 1.91 3.93
CA VAL A 116 -15.35 3.21 3.24
C VAL A 116 -16.59 3.60 2.44
N LEU A 117 -17.17 2.67 1.66
CA LEU A 117 -18.24 2.96 0.69
C LEU A 117 -19.61 2.37 1.08
N GLY A 118 -19.63 1.38 1.98
CA GLY A 118 -20.86 0.78 2.50
C GLY A 118 -21.36 -0.45 1.72
N ILE A 119 -22.46 -1.02 2.20
CA ILE A 119 -22.91 -2.37 1.80
C ILE A 119 -23.29 -2.51 0.32
N GLU A 120 -23.82 -1.47 -0.32
CA GLU A 120 -24.20 -1.54 -1.74
C GLU A 120 -22.98 -1.53 -2.67
N ALA A 121 -21.90 -0.84 -2.27
CA ALA A 121 -20.64 -0.88 -2.98
C ALA A 121 -19.99 -2.27 -2.87
N VAL A 122 -20.09 -2.92 -1.71
CA VAL A 122 -19.63 -4.31 -1.51
C VAL A 122 -20.41 -5.27 -2.40
N ARG A 123 -21.74 -5.16 -2.44
CA ARG A 123 -22.58 -5.98 -3.31
C ARG A 123 -22.17 -5.87 -4.78
N ARG A 124 -21.86 -4.64 -5.22
CA ARG A 124 -21.38 -4.37 -6.57
C ARG A 124 -19.97 -4.94 -6.82
N SER A 125 -19.03 -4.71 -5.91
CA SER A 125 -17.64 -5.19 -5.99
C SER A 125 -17.61 -6.72 -6.04
N LEU A 126 -18.37 -7.40 -5.17
CA LEU A 126 -18.45 -8.87 -5.14
C LEU A 126 -19.01 -9.45 -6.44
N LEU A 127 -20.04 -8.81 -7.01
CA LEU A 127 -20.60 -9.20 -8.30
C LEU A 127 -19.57 -9.07 -9.44
N ASP A 128 -18.81 -7.97 -9.45
CA ASP A 128 -17.81 -7.70 -10.48
C ASP A 128 -16.64 -8.69 -10.38
N GLU A 129 -16.13 -8.96 -9.17
CA GLU A 129 -15.07 -9.95 -8.91
C GLU A 129 -15.49 -11.38 -9.31
N LEU A 130 -16.69 -11.82 -8.90
CA LEU A 130 -17.21 -13.14 -9.29
C LEU A 130 -17.34 -13.27 -10.80
N ARG A 131 -17.81 -12.21 -11.47
CA ARG A 131 -17.96 -12.20 -12.93
C ARG A 131 -16.60 -12.31 -13.62
N VAL A 132 -15.57 -11.61 -13.13
CA VAL A 132 -14.21 -11.68 -13.67
C VAL A 132 -13.69 -13.12 -13.61
N VAL A 133 -13.82 -13.80 -12.47
CA VAL A 133 -13.34 -15.18 -12.29
C VAL A 133 -14.06 -16.17 -13.21
N ILE A 134 -15.39 -16.08 -13.32
CA ILE A 134 -16.19 -17.01 -14.15
C ILE A 134 -15.91 -16.79 -15.64
N SER A 135 -15.84 -15.52 -16.06
CA SER A 135 -15.61 -15.17 -17.47
C SER A 135 -14.17 -15.42 -17.92
N PHE A 136 -13.21 -15.50 -16.99
CA PHE A 136 -11.82 -15.83 -17.29
C PHE A 136 -11.67 -17.20 -17.97
N ASP A 137 -12.46 -18.20 -17.56
CA ASP A 137 -12.49 -19.55 -18.16
C ASP A 137 -13.43 -19.64 -19.37
N GLY A 138 -13.96 -18.50 -19.85
CA GLY A 138 -14.93 -18.43 -20.95
C GLY A 138 -16.33 -18.96 -20.59
N SER A 139 -16.55 -19.33 -19.32
CA SER A 139 -17.85 -19.78 -18.83
C SER A 139 -18.82 -18.60 -18.69
N TYR A 140 -20.09 -18.85 -18.96
CA TYR A 140 -21.16 -17.87 -18.80
C TYR A 140 -22.15 -18.29 -17.72
N VAL A 141 -22.42 -17.37 -16.80
CA VAL A 141 -23.48 -17.51 -15.80
C VAL A 141 -24.41 -16.30 -15.94
N ASN A 142 -25.72 -16.57 -15.94
CA ASN A 142 -26.72 -15.51 -16.04
C ASN A 142 -26.61 -14.54 -14.84
N TYR A 143 -26.69 -13.24 -15.11
CA TYR A 143 -26.69 -12.18 -14.10
C TYR A 143 -27.65 -12.47 -12.93
N ARG A 144 -28.83 -13.04 -13.21
CA ARG A 144 -29.82 -13.35 -12.16
C ARG A 144 -29.33 -14.34 -11.12
N HIS A 145 -28.48 -15.30 -11.50
CA HIS A 145 -27.93 -16.25 -10.53
C HIS A 145 -26.88 -15.59 -9.64
N LEU A 146 -26.04 -14.75 -10.23
CA LEU A 146 -25.01 -14.01 -9.49
C LEU A 146 -25.64 -12.97 -8.57
N ALA A 147 -26.64 -12.23 -9.04
CA ALA A 147 -27.32 -11.19 -8.28
C ALA A 147 -28.16 -11.70 -7.10
N ILE A 148 -28.50 -12.99 -7.05
CA ILE A 148 -29.16 -13.59 -5.88
C ILE A 148 -28.12 -14.02 -4.82
N LEU A 149 -26.91 -14.36 -5.26
CA LEU A 149 -25.82 -14.77 -4.39
C LEU A 149 -25.16 -13.57 -3.69
N CYS A 150 -25.09 -12.43 -4.37
CA CYS A 150 -24.50 -11.18 -3.91
C CYS A 150 -25.53 -10.33 -3.15
#